data_AF-A0A9R0QHA2-F1
#
_entry.id   AF-A0A9R0QHA2-F1
#
_cell.length_a   1.000
_cell.length_b   1.000
_cell.length_c   1.000
_cell.angle_alpha   90.00
_cell.angle_beta   90.00
_cell.angle_gamma   90.00
#
_symmetry.space_group_name_H-M   'P 1'
#
loop_
_entity.id
_entity.type
_entity.pdbx_description
1 polymer ?
#
loop_
_entity_poly.entity_id
_entity_poly.type
_entity_poly.pdbx_seq_one_letter_code
_entity_poly.pdbx_strand_id
1 'polypeptide(L)'
;MECLSALCIVFGMVEKARRQLTLAGNANQSDPAEWQKLHEVESHLGKCMDARRIGDWKSALREADAAIANGADSSQLLLAMRSEALLRLNKLEEADSTITSLLKLDSASLSSMSAKLSGIVADSYVHVVQSQVNMAFGRFDAAIAIAEKARAIDPANAEVGLILNNMRLVARARAQGNDLFKAGKFAEASIAYGEGLKHESSNPVLYCNRAACWSKLGRWAKAVEDCNEALRIQPSYTKALLRRAASYAKLEHWVDCVRDYEVLRKELPGDTEVAESLFHAQVALKTTRGEEVSNMKFGGEVEIVTSIEQVRAAIHSPGVTVLYFMATMNQQCAQITPSVDALCSECPSVNFLKVNVDESPMIAKAENVRVVPTFKIYKDGARVKEMICPSLHVLRYSVRHYAVSNS
;
A
#
# COMPACT_ATOMS: atom_id res chain seq x y z
N MET A 1 40.76 18.13 -16.90
CA MET A 1 40.62 18.41 -15.47
C MET A 1 39.14 18.66 -15.13
N GLU A 2 38.48 19.57 -15.84
CA GLU A 2 37.04 19.89 -15.74
C GLU A 2 36.12 18.67 -15.63
N CYS A 3 36.25 17.66 -16.52
CA CYS A 3 35.43 16.44 -16.43
C CYS A 3 35.56 15.66 -15.10
N LEU A 4 36.64 15.88 -14.33
CA LEU A 4 36.88 15.23 -13.05
C LEU A 4 36.30 16.03 -11.86
N SER A 5 36.28 17.37 -11.93
CA SER A 5 35.63 18.22 -10.93
C SER A 5 34.12 18.09 -11.01
N ALA A 6 33.54 18.19 -12.20
CA ALA A 6 32.11 17.93 -12.45
C ALA A 6 31.68 16.55 -11.93
N LEU A 7 32.45 15.50 -12.21
CA LEU A 7 32.19 14.14 -11.72
C LEU A 7 32.26 14.04 -10.19
N CYS A 8 33.20 14.75 -9.55
CA CYS A 8 33.27 14.82 -8.09
C CYS A 8 32.04 15.53 -7.48
N ILE A 9 31.47 16.55 -8.14
CA ILE A 9 30.23 17.21 -7.71
C ILE A 9 29.05 16.24 -7.81
N VAL A 10 28.93 15.48 -8.91
CA VAL A 10 27.89 14.46 -9.13
C VAL A 10 27.85 13.41 -8.02
N PHE A 11 29.00 12.94 -7.56
CA PHE A 11 29.09 12.01 -6.41
C PHE A 11 29.02 12.71 -5.03
N GLY A 12 28.88 14.04 -4.97
CA GLY A 12 28.91 14.83 -3.74
C GLY A 12 30.26 14.80 -3.01
N MET A 13 31.35 14.50 -3.72
CA MET A 13 32.72 14.46 -3.20
C MET A 13 33.32 15.87 -3.07
N VAL A 14 32.61 16.73 -2.34
CA VAL A 14 32.91 18.15 -2.03
C VAL A 14 34.41 18.44 -1.91
N GLU A 15 35.12 17.76 -1.00
CA GLU A 15 36.54 18.01 -0.74
C GLU A 15 37.46 17.65 -1.91
N LYS A 16 37.07 16.69 -2.75
CA LYS A 16 37.82 16.32 -3.96
C LYS A 16 37.51 17.30 -5.09
N ALA A 17 36.24 17.66 -5.28
CA ALA A 17 35.83 18.67 -6.25
C ALA A 17 36.55 20.00 -6.00
N ARG A 18 36.55 20.50 -4.75
CA ARG A 18 37.25 21.73 -4.36
C ARG A 18 38.74 21.69 -4.73
N ARG A 19 39.45 20.61 -4.36
CA ARG A 19 40.89 20.45 -4.65
C ARG A 19 41.17 20.44 -6.16
N GLN A 20 40.35 19.74 -6.94
CA GLN A 20 40.50 19.69 -8.40
C GLN A 20 40.26 21.06 -9.05
N LEU A 21 39.21 21.78 -8.62
CA LEU A 21 38.94 23.13 -9.12
C LEU A 21 40.02 24.14 -8.72
N THR A 22 40.59 24.07 -7.51
CA THR A 22 41.72 24.94 -7.11
C THR A 22 42.95 24.68 -7.99
N LEU A 23 43.25 23.41 -8.30
CA LEU A 23 44.34 23.05 -9.20
C LEU A 23 44.09 23.53 -10.64
N ALA A 24 42.85 23.44 -11.12
CA ALA A 24 42.46 23.92 -12.45
C ALA A 24 42.44 25.45 -12.56
N GLY A 25 42.06 26.16 -11.49
CA GLY A 25 42.11 27.62 -11.41
C GLY A 25 43.53 28.17 -11.54
N ASN A 26 44.51 27.52 -10.89
CA ASN A 26 45.93 27.85 -11.06
C ASN A 26 46.46 27.59 -12.48
N ALA A 27 45.72 26.86 -13.32
CA ALA A 27 46.05 26.58 -14.72
C ALA A 27 45.18 27.37 -15.73
N ASN A 28 44.37 28.34 -15.27
CA ASN A 28 43.38 29.08 -16.09
C ASN A 28 42.35 28.18 -16.82
N GLN A 29 42.00 27.02 -16.25
CA GLN A 29 41.05 26.03 -16.81
C GLN A 29 39.89 25.76 -15.85
N SER A 30 39.30 26.80 -15.26
CA SER A 30 38.24 26.66 -14.26
C SER A 30 36.99 27.45 -14.65
N ASP A 31 35.89 26.74 -14.88
CA ASP A 31 34.57 27.34 -15.10
C ASP A 31 34.01 27.96 -13.79
N PRO A 32 33.64 29.25 -13.77
CA PRO A 32 32.94 29.86 -12.64
C PRO A 32 31.62 29.16 -12.28
N ALA A 33 30.93 28.53 -13.23
CA ALA A 33 29.68 27.83 -12.97
C ALA A 33 29.89 26.50 -12.20
N GLU A 34 31.02 25.80 -12.39
CA GLU A 34 31.37 24.64 -11.57
C GLU A 34 31.65 25.04 -10.11
N TRP A 35 32.32 26.19 -9.89
CA TRP A 35 32.52 26.74 -8.54
C TRP A 35 31.22 27.11 -7.85
N GLN A 36 30.28 27.73 -8.57
CA GLN A 36 28.97 28.06 -8.03
C GLN A 36 28.20 26.80 -7.63
N LYS A 37 28.10 25.80 -8.52
CA LYS A 37 27.44 24.52 -8.22
C LYS A 37 28.06 23.81 -7.02
N LEU A 38 29.39 23.76 -6.95
CA LEU A 38 30.09 23.20 -5.80
C LEU A 38 29.71 23.93 -4.51
N HIS A 39 29.72 25.26 -4.50
CA HIS A 39 29.36 26.04 -3.32
C HIS A 39 27.90 25.85 -2.89
N GLU A 40 26.97 25.74 -3.84
CA GLU A 40 25.56 25.47 -3.59
C GLU A 40 25.35 24.07 -2.99
N VAL A 41 25.96 23.03 -3.58
CA VAL A 41 25.96 21.65 -3.05
C VAL A 41 26.56 21.59 -1.65
N GLU A 42 27.69 22.26 -1.41
CA GLU A 42 28.33 22.36 -0.09
C GLU A 42 27.42 23.02 0.96
N SER A 43 26.81 24.15 0.59
CA SER A 43 25.91 24.93 1.45
C SER A 43 24.68 24.12 1.87
N HIS A 44 24.04 23.46 0.91
CA HIS A 44 22.88 22.61 1.15
C HIS A 44 23.24 21.34 1.94
N LEU A 45 24.38 20.70 1.64
CA LEU A 45 24.87 19.54 2.37
C LEU A 45 25.16 19.85 3.85
N GLY A 46 25.77 21.01 4.14
CA GLY A 46 25.95 21.50 5.51
C GLY A 46 24.63 21.69 6.26
N LYS A 47 23.68 22.43 5.67
CA LYS A 47 22.35 22.66 6.25
C LYS A 47 21.56 21.36 6.44
N CYS A 48 21.67 20.40 5.53
CA CYS A 48 21.06 19.08 5.65
C CYS A 48 21.59 18.33 6.88
N MET A 49 22.91 18.30 7.09
CA MET A 49 23.51 17.66 8.27
C MET A 49 23.14 18.35 9.58
N ASP A 50 23.05 19.67 9.61
CA ASP A 50 22.64 20.42 10.81
C ASP A 50 21.15 20.21 11.12
N ALA A 51 20.29 20.23 10.11
CA ALA A 51 18.87 19.91 10.23
C ALA A 51 18.64 18.47 10.72
N ARG A 52 19.40 17.50 10.19
CA ARG A 52 19.43 16.11 10.68
C ARG A 52 19.78 16.06 12.18
N ARG A 53 20.84 16.77 12.60
CA ARG A 53 21.33 16.74 13.99
C ARG A 53 20.29 17.22 15.00
N ILE A 54 19.46 18.20 14.63
CA ILE A 54 18.37 18.72 15.49
C ILE A 54 17.03 18.00 15.29
N GLY A 55 16.92 17.06 14.34
CA GLY A 55 15.70 16.34 14.05
C GLY A 55 14.66 17.12 13.22
N ASP A 56 15.05 18.20 12.54
CA ASP A 56 14.18 18.87 11.56
C ASP A 56 14.24 18.14 10.21
N TRP A 57 13.50 17.03 10.14
CA TRP A 57 13.44 16.18 8.95
C TRP A 57 12.83 16.87 7.73
N LYS A 58 12.01 17.93 7.91
CA LYS A 58 11.45 18.70 6.80
C LYS A 58 12.52 19.56 6.15
N SER A 59 13.33 20.26 6.94
CA SER A 59 14.47 21.01 6.42
C SER A 59 15.54 20.06 5.89
N ALA A 60 15.85 18.95 6.58
CA ALA A 60 16.83 17.97 6.10
C ALA A 60 16.46 17.41 4.70
N LEU A 61 15.18 17.07 4.48
CA LEU A 61 14.68 16.65 3.17
C LEU A 61 14.84 17.76 2.12
N ARG A 62 14.37 18.98 2.42
CA ARG A 62 14.45 20.13 1.49
C ARG A 62 15.89 20.43 1.05
N GLU A 63 16.83 20.45 2.00
CA GLU A 63 18.23 20.73 1.70
C GLU A 63 18.90 19.57 0.95
N ALA A 64 18.52 18.31 1.22
CA ALA A 64 18.98 17.16 0.43
C ALA A 64 18.47 17.22 -1.02
N ASP A 65 17.19 17.48 -1.22
CA ASP A 65 16.58 17.67 -2.55
C ASP A 65 17.23 18.85 -3.30
N ALA A 66 17.55 19.95 -2.61
CA ALA A 66 18.24 21.11 -3.20
C ALA A 66 19.69 20.80 -3.61
N ALA A 67 20.45 20.05 -2.80
CA ALA A 67 21.79 19.61 -3.19
C ALA A 67 21.75 18.68 -4.41
N ILE A 68 20.78 17.76 -4.47
CA ILE A 68 20.54 16.87 -5.62
C ILE A 68 20.19 17.69 -6.87
N ALA A 69 19.30 18.69 -6.76
CA ALA A 69 18.91 19.57 -7.87
C ALA A 69 20.07 20.41 -8.43
N ASN A 70 21.06 20.75 -7.60
CA ASN A 70 22.29 21.44 -8.02
C ASN A 70 23.37 20.50 -8.59
N GLY A 71 23.01 19.23 -8.86
CA GLY A 71 23.83 18.29 -9.62
C GLY A 71 24.64 17.31 -8.78
N ALA A 72 24.25 17.03 -7.52
CA ALA A 72 24.83 15.97 -6.68
C ALA A 72 23.91 14.73 -6.60
N ASP A 73 23.28 14.39 -7.73
CA ASP A 73 22.23 13.37 -7.87
C ASP A 73 22.71 11.93 -7.68
N SER A 74 24.00 11.67 -7.87
CA SER A 74 24.64 10.36 -7.63
C SER A 74 25.34 10.26 -6.26
N SER A 75 25.14 11.26 -5.37
CA SER A 75 25.76 11.25 -4.05
C SER A 75 25.06 10.27 -3.09
N GLN A 76 25.77 9.19 -2.74
CA GLN A 76 25.27 8.16 -1.82
C GLN A 76 24.83 8.74 -0.46
N LEU A 77 25.59 9.72 0.06
CA LEU A 77 25.31 10.35 1.35
C LEU A 77 24.03 11.20 1.31
N LEU A 78 23.85 12.02 0.27
CA LEU A 78 22.64 12.84 0.11
C LEU A 78 21.40 11.96 -0.12
N LEU A 79 21.50 10.93 -0.96
CA LEU A 79 20.40 9.98 -1.20
C LEU A 79 20.02 9.20 0.07
N ALA A 80 20.99 8.82 0.90
CA ALA A 80 20.74 8.21 2.20
C ALA A 80 20.08 9.19 3.19
N MET A 81 20.57 10.43 3.31
CA MET A 81 19.97 11.45 4.18
C MET A 81 18.54 11.81 3.74
N ARG A 82 18.29 11.88 2.43
CA ARG A 82 16.97 12.04 1.83
C ARG A 82 16.04 10.90 2.27
N SER A 83 16.48 9.64 2.15
CA SER A 83 15.69 8.48 2.56
C SER A 83 15.44 8.43 4.07
N GLU A 84 16.43 8.78 4.92
CA GLU A 84 16.21 8.89 6.36
C GLU A 84 15.17 9.97 6.69
N ALA A 85 15.24 11.14 6.06
CA ALA A 85 14.26 12.20 6.26
C ALA A 85 12.85 11.79 5.82
N LEU A 86 12.72 11.12 4.67
CA LEU A 86 11.45 10.54 4.20
C LEU A 86 10.89 9.50 5.19
N LEU A 87 11.73 8.58 5.69
CA LEU A 87 11.37 7.59 6.69
C LEU A 87 10.82 8.25 7.97
N ARG A 88 11.50 9.29 8.46
CA ARG A 88 11.11 10.04 9.68
C ARG A 88 9.87 10.91 9.50
N LEU A 89 9.49 11.20 8.25
CA LEU A 89 8.26 11.89 7.86
C LEU A 89 7.12 10.92 7.50
N ASN A 90 7.24 9.63 7.83
CA ASN A 90 6.28 8.56 7.51
C ASN A 90 6.03 8.35 6.00
N LYS A 91 6.96 8.77 5.12
CA LYS A 91 6.91 8.55 3.66
C LYS A 91 7.67 7.27 3.30
N LEU A 92 7.19 6.12 3.79
CA LEU A 92 7.91 4.84 3.73
C LEU A 92 8.20 4.38 2.29
N GLU A 93 7.22 4.48 1.40
CA GLU A 93 7.37 4.06 -0.01
C GLU A 93 8.38 4.93 -0.77
N GLU A 94 8.41 6.25 -0.51
CA GLU A 94 9.41 7.17 -1.10
C GLU A 94 10.82 6.86 -0.56
N ALA A 95 10.94 6.51 0.72
CA ALA A 95 12.20 6.15 1.36
C ALA A 95 12.81 4.86 0.80
N ASP A 96 12.00 3.79 0.64
CA ASP A 96 12.41 2.50 0.08
C ASP A 96 12.73 2.59 -1.42
N SER A 97 11.95 3.37 -2.18
CA SER A 97 12.24 3.69 -3.58
C SER A 97 13.60 4.40 -3.75
N THR A 98 13.89 5.37 -2.89
CA THR A 98 15.17 6.11 -2.90
C THR A 98 16.36 5.19 -2.64
N ILE A 99 16.30 4.36 -1.59
CA ILE A 99 17.36 3.40 -1.24
C ILE A 99 17.51 2.30 -2.31
N THR A 100 16.41 1.78 -2.84
CA THR A 100 16.44 0.77 -3.91
C THR A 100 17.07 1.32 -5.19
N SER A 101 16.86 2.60 -5.50
CA SER A 101 17.48 3.27 -6.64
C SER A 101 18.98 3.49 -6.43
N LEU A 102 19.38 3.93 -5.23
CA LEU A 102 20.78 4.09 -4.82
C LEU A 102 21.59 2.79 -4.95
N LEU A 103 21.06 1.66 -4.46
CA LEU A 103 21.78 0.38 -4.50
C LEU A 103 21.93 -0.19 -5.93
N LYS A 104 21.02 0.16 -6.85
CA LYS A 104 21.19 -0.17 -8.27
C LYS A 104 22.36 0.57 -8.89
N LEU A 105 22.54 1.86 -8.57
CA LEU A 105 23.69 2.65 -9.01
C LEU A 105 25.02 2.08 -8.47
N ASP A 106 25.04 1.68 -7.20
CA ASP A 106 26.24 1.10 -6.56
C ASP A 106 26.68 -0.20 -7.22
N SER A 107 25.72 -1.07 -7.63
CA SER A 107 26.03 -2.31 -8.35
C SER A 107 26.68 -2.13 -9.73
N ALA A 108 26.64 -0.91 -10.28
CA ALA A 108 27.28 -0.52 -11.54
C ALA A 108 28.53 0.36 -11.34
N SER A 109 28.84 0.75 -10.11
CA SER A 109 29.91 1.71 -9.78
C SER A 109 31.15 1.01 -9.23
N LEU A 110 32.32 1.62 -9.46
CA LEU A 110 33.62 1.09 -9.04
C LEU A 110 33.74 1.05 -7.51
N SER A 111 34.27 -0.07 -7.01
CA SER A 111 34.53 -0.33 -5.60
C SER A 111 35.34 0.77 -4.90
N SER A 112 34.90 1.14 -3.70
CA SER A 112 35.71 1.76 -2.64
C SER A 112 36.40 3.09 -2.99
N MET A 113 35.70 4.21 -2.73
CA MET A 113 36.35 5.41 -2.20
C MET A 113 35.56 5.98 -1.03
N SER A 114 35.77 5.41 0.16
CA SER A 114 35.14 5.82 1.42
C SER A 114 35.54 7.26 1.82
N ALA A 115 34.82 8.23 1.28
CA ALA A 115 34.93 9.62 1.70
C ALA A 115 34.27 9.78 3.07
N LYS A 116 35.09 9.82 4.13
CA LYS A 116 34.63 10.28 5.45
C LYS A 116 34.29 11.77 5.34
N LEU A 117 33.00 12.10 5.33
CA LEU A 117 32.53 13.48 5.42
C LEU A 117 31.99 13.72 6.84
N SER A 118 32.58 14.69 7.55
CA SER A 118 32.17 15.05 8.92
C SER A 118 32.10 13.86 9.90
N GLY A 119 32.98 12.86 9.72
CA GLY A 119 33.02 11.64 10.54
C GLY A 119 32.06 10.52 10.11
N ILE A 120 31.10 10.79 9.20
CA ILE A 120 30.20 9.77 8.65
C ILE A 120 30.91 9.00 7.54
N VAL A 121 30.91 7.67 7.63
CA VAL A 121 31.30 6.77 6.51
C VAL A 121 30.05 6.53 5.67
N ALA A 122 30.02 7.08 4.44
CA ALA A 122 28.84 7.03 3.57
C ALA A 122 28.30 5.60 3.38
N ASP A 123 29.16 4.65 3.03
CA ASP A 123 28.82 3.24 2.81
C ASP A 123 28.12 2.61 4.03
N SER A 124 28.63 2.88 5.24
CA SER A 124 28.02 2.41 6.49
C SER A 124 26.65 3.06 6.72
N TYR A 125 26.56 4.37 6.48
CA TYR A 125 25.34 5.13 6.67
C TYR A 125 24.22 4.73 5.69
N VAL A 126 24.54 4.42 4.42
CA VAL A 126 23.59 3.82 3.47
C VAL A 126 22.99 2.53 4.02
N HIS A 127 23.82 1.65 4.57
CA HIS A 127 23.36 0.40 5.20
C HIS A 127 22.52 0.68 6.47
N VAL A 128 22.86 1.68 7.28
CA VAL A 128 22.02 2.11 8.42
C VAL A 128 20.62 2.49 7.95
N VAL A 129 20.51 3.42 6.99
CA VAL A 129 19.20 3.88 6.51
C VAL A 129 18.42 2.73 5.85
N GLN A 130 19.09 1.91 5.04
CA GLN A 130 18.48 0.71 4.45
C GLN A 130 17.95 -0.25 5.53
N SER A 131 18.69 -0.48 6.62
CA SER A 131 18.23 -1.36 7.71
C SER A 131 17.01 -0.80 8.43
N GLN A 132 16.94 0.51 8.65
CA GLN A 132 15.78 1.18 9.25
C GLN A 132 14.53 1.10 8.36
N VAL A 133 14.69 1.32 7.05
CA VAL A 133 13.60 1.14 6.08
C VAL A 133 13.09 -0.30 6.09
N ASN A 134 14.00 -1.29 6.05
CA ASN A 134 13.61 -2.71 6.13
C ASN A 134 12.88 -3.03 7.44
N MET A 135 13.29 -2.41 8.57
CA MET A 135 12.63 -2.59 9.85
C MET A 135 11.19 -2.05 9.87
N ALA A 136 10.96 -0.86 9.30
CA ALA A 136 9.65 -0.25 9.16
C ALA A 136 8.70 -1.10 8.27
N PHE A 137 9.20 -1.66 7.16
CA PHE A 137 8.46 -2.62 6.32
C PHE A 137 8.32 -4.02 6.93
N GLY A 138 8.81 -4.25 8.15
CA GLY A 138 8.68 -5.53 8.84
C GLY A 138 9.60 -6.64 8.34
N ARG A 139 10.70 -6.30 7.66
CA ARG A 139 11.73 -7.20 7.13
C ARG A 139 12.87 -7.36 8.16
N PHE A 140 12.52 -7.74 9.39
CA PHE A 140 13.39 -7.69 10.60
C PHE A 140 14.74 -8.40 10.42
N ASP A 141 14.77 -9.61 9.88
CA ASP A 141 16.01 -10.39 9.73
C ASP A 141 16.96 -9.75 8.71
N ALA A 142 16.41 -9.26 7.59
CA ALA A 142 17.15 -8.49 6.60
C ALA A 142 17.68 -7.17 7.20
N ALA A 143 16.87 -6.46 7.98
CA ALA A 143 17.29 -5.25 8.67
C ALA A 143 18.50 -5.50 9.59
N ILE A 144 18.47 -6.55 10.42
CA ILE A 144 19.59 -6.91 11.29
C ILE A 144 20.84 -7.25 10.48
N ALA A 145 20.73 -8.10 9.45
CA ALA A 145 21.86 -8.48 8.61
C ALA A 145 22.51 -7.27 7.89
N ILE A 146 21.70 -6.28 7.49
CA ILE A 146 22.18 -5.04 6.88
C ILE A 146 22.82 -4.12 7.93
N ALA A 147 22.26 -4.01 9.13
CA ALA A 147 22.85 -3.25 10.23
C ALA A 147 24.17 -3.85 10.74
N GLU A 148 24.34 -5.18 10.65
CA GLU A 148 25.61 -5.86 10.92
C GLU A 148 26.68 -5.52 9.88
N LYS A 149 26.32 -5.40 8.60
CA LYS A 149 27.23 -4.87 7.55
C LYS A 149 27.64 -3.42 7.84
N ALA A 150 26.69 -2.56 8.19
CA ALA A 150 27.00 -1.18 8.58
C ALA A 150 28.01 -1.14 9.73
N ARG A 151 27.81 -1.98 10.75
CA ARG A 151 28.72 -2.10 11.90
C ARG A 151 30.10 -2.64 11.52
N ALA A 152 30.19 -3.56 10.55
CA ALA A 152 31.48 -4.06 10.06
C ALA A 152 32.27 -2.99 9.30
N ILE A 153 31.59 -2.09 8.58
CA ILE A 153 32.20 -0.97 7.86
C ILE A 153 32.66 0.14 8.82
N ASP A 154 31.86 0.46 9.84
CA ASP A 154 32.15 1.53 10.81
C ASP A 154 32.00 1.03 12.27
N PRO A 155 32.95 0.21 12.77
CA PRO A 155 32.81 -0.43 14.08
C PRO A 155 32.91 0.56 15.25
N ALA A 156 33.66 1.65 15.08
CA ALA A 156 33.87 2.68 16.10
C ALA A 156 32.65 3.58 16.33
N ASN A 157 31.67 3.55 15.44
CA ASN A 157 30.51 4.44 15.47
C ASN A 157 29.45 3.97 16.48
N ALA A 158 29.23 4.80 17.50
CA ALA A 158 28.29 4.56 18.58
C ALA A 158 26.81 4.72 18.19
N GLU A 159 26.50 5.34 17.04
CA GLU A 159 25.15 5.41 16.47
C GLU A 159 24.77 4.10 15.78
N VAL A 160 25.62 3.61 14.87
CA VAL A 160 25.48 2.31 14.15
C VAL A 160 25.35 1.15 15.14
N GLY A 161 26.37 1.01 16.00
CA GLY A 161 26.15 1.38 17.39
C GLY A 161 24.93 0.80 18.12
N LEU A 162 24.18 1.75 18.67
CA LEU A 162 22.90 1.66 19.33
C LEU A 162 21.79 1.12 18.42
N ILE A 163 21.79 1.50 17.13
CA ILE A 163 20.75 1.11 16.15
C ILE A 163 20.68 -0.41 16.02
N LEU A 164 21.80 -1.09 15.80
CA LEU A 164 21.85 -2.55 15.70
C LEU A 164 21.36 -3.24 16.98
N ASN A 165 21.68 -2.68 18.16
CA ASN A 165 21.21 -3.23 19.43
C ASN A 165 19.68 -3.08 19.58
N ASN A 166 19.14 -1.89 19.31
CA ASN A 166 17.70 -1.64 19.32
C ASN A 166 16.97 -2.56 18.33
N MET A 167 17.48 -2.72 17.10
CA MET A 167 16.90 -3.63 16.10
C MET A 167 16.83 -5.08 16.59
N ARG A 168 17.87 -5.59 17.26
CA ARG A 168 17.88 -6.93 17.86
C ARG A 168 16.87 -7.05 19.01
N LEU A 169 16.69 -6.01 19.82
CA LEU A 169 15.69 -5.97 20.90
C LEU A 169 14.26 -5.95 20.34
N VAL A 170 13.99 -5.11 19.34
CA VAL A 170 12.72 -5.05 18.58
C VAL A 170 12.39 -6.42 17.97
N ALA A 171 13.34 -7.06 17.28
CA ALA A 171 13.11 -8.36 16.66
C ALA A 171 12.88 -9.48 17.68
N ARG A 172 13.62 -9.50 18.80
CA ARG A 172 13.40 -10.43 19.92
C ARG A 172 12.01 -10.25 20.53
N ALA A 173 11.60 -9.01 20.79
CA ALA A 173 10.29 -8.66 21.30
C ALA A 173 9.16 -9.10 20.34
N ARG A 174 9.34 -8.92 19.02
CA ARG A 174 8.40 -9.46 18.02
C ARG A 174 8.35 -10.98 18.05
N ALA A 175 9.49 -11.67 18.08
CA ALA A 175 9.54 -13.13 18.09
C ALA A 175 8.80 -13.70 19.31
N GLN A 176 9.13 -13.21 20.51
CA GLN A 176 8.45 -13.56 21.74
C GLN A 176 6.95 -13.27 21.69
N GLY A 177 6.54 -12.10 21.19
CA GLY A 177 5.13 -11.76 21.00
C GLY A 177 4.41 -12.68 20.02
N ASN A 178 5.06 -13.09 18.92
CA ASN A 178 4.50 -14.03 17.95
C ASN A 178 4.26 -15.40 18.60
N ASP A 179 5.21 -15.89 19.39
CA ASP A 179 5.12 -17.23 20.00
C ASP A 179 4.11 -17.27 21.14
N LEU A 180 4.03 -16.21 21.95
CA LEU A 180 2.95 -16.03 22.94
C LEU A 180 1.58 -15.93 22.25
N PHE A 181 1.48 -15.25 21.11
CA PHE A 181 0.23 -15.16 20.34
C PHE A 181 -0.21 -16.53 19.80
N LYS A 182 0.72 -17.32 19.25
CA LYS A 182 0.45 -18.72 18.81
C LYS A 182 0.00 -19.60 19.98
N ALA A 183 0.56 -19.39 21.17
CA ALA A 183 0.18 -20.09 22.40
C ALA A 183 -1.12 -19.58 23.04
N GLY A 184 -1.87 -18.67 22.39
CA GLY A 184 -3.12 -18.09 22.91
C GLY A 184 -2.95 -17.09 24.06
N LYS A 185 -1.71 -16.76 24.44
CA LYS A 185 -1.35 -15.89 25.57
C LYS A 185 -1.39 -14.41 25.16
N PHE A 186 -2.54 -13.94 24.70
CA PHE A 186 -2.68 -12.64 24.04
C PHE A 186 -2.30 -11.44 24.93
N ALA A 187 -2.55 -11.50 26.24
CA ALA A 187 -2.15 -10.44 27.16
C ALA A 187 -0.62 -10.32 27.28
N GLU A 188 0.06 -11.46 27.42
CA GLU A 188 1.53 -11.54 27.50
C GLU A 188 2.16 -11.14 26.15
N ALA A 189 1.56 -11.56 25.03
CA ALA A 189 1.97 -11.15 23.69
C ALA A 189 1.87 -9.63 23.48
N SER A 190 0.79 -9.00 23.97
CA SER A 190 0.62 -7.54 23.88
C SER A 190 1.68 -6.76 24.65
N ILE A 191 2.14 -7.29 25.79
CA ILE A 191 3.25 -6.74 26.58
C ILE A 191 4.56 -6.90 25.80
N ALA A 192 4.85 -8.08 25.24
CA ALA A 192 6.06 -8.33 24.46
C ALA A 192 6.17 -7.37 23.24
N TYR A 193 5.11 -7.18 22.47
CA TYR A 193 5.12 -6.18 21.39
C TYR A 193 5.27 -4.74 21.93
N GLY A 194 4.71 -4.45 23.11
CA GLY A 194 4.89 -3.18 23.81
C GLY A 194 6.35 -2.90 24.22
N GLU A 195 7.12 -3.91 24.63
CA GLU A 195 8.55 -3.77 24.90
C GLU A 195 9.33 -3.42 23.63
N GLY A 196 9.02 -4.05 22.50
CA GLY A 196 9.63 -3.70 21.20
C GLY A 196 9.37 -2.23 20.82
N LEU A 197 8.16 -1.73 21.05
CA LEU A 197 7.78 -0.33 20.81
C LEU A 197 8.49 0.68 21.71
N LYS A 198 9.13 0.27 22.82
CA LYS A 198 10.02 1.16 23.61
C LYS A 198 11.34 1.44 22.90
N HIS A 199 11.81 0.51 22.07
CA HIS A 199 13.05 0.64 21.29
C HIS A 199 12.81 1.25 19.90
N GLU A 200 11.62 1.05 19.33
CA GLU A 200 11.19 1.65 18.07
C GLU A 200 9.71 2.03 18.12
N SER A 201 9.43 3.24 18.61
CA SER A 201 8.06 3.76 18.84
C SER A 201 7.25 4.01 17.56
N SER A 202 7.89 3.88 16.39
CA SER A 202 7.30 4.11 15.07
C SER A 202 7.35 2.85 14.18
N ASN A 203 7.19 1.66 14.77
CA ASN A 203 7.12 0.40 14.02
C ASN A 203 5.64 -0.01 13.75
N PRO A 204 5.12 0.09 12.51
CA PRO A 204 3.71 -0.19 12.21
C PRO A 204 3.34 -1.66 12.40
N VAL A 205 4.30 -2.57 12.22
CA VAL A 205 4.09 -4.02 12.37
C VAL A 205 3.89 -4.41 13.82
N LEU A 206 4.66 -3.84 14.76
CA LEU A 206 4.46 -4.08 16.19
C LEU A 206 3.10 -3.56 16.66
N TYR A 207 2.68 -2.36 16.23
CA TYR A 207 1.34 -1.85 16.51
C TYR A 207 0.24 -2.78 15.96
N CYS A 208 0.32 -3.18 14.69
CA CYS A 208 -0.66 -4.09 14.08
C CYS A 208 -0.73 -5.48 14.76
N ASN A 209 0.42 -5.99 15.21
CA ASN A 209 0.49 -7.23 15.98
C ASN A 209 -0.08 -7.07 17.40
N ARG A 210 0.13 -5.93 18.06
CA ARG A 210 -0.46 -5.61 19.37
C ARG A 210 -1.97 -5.39 19.27
N ALA A 211 -2.44 -4.73 18.22
CA ALA A 211 -3.86 -4.61 17.88
C ALA A 211 -4.51 -6.00 17.73
N ALA A 212 -3.85 -6.96 17.07
CA ALA A 212 -4.33 -8.33 16.95
C ALA A 212 -4.55 -9.00 18.32
N CYS A 213 -3.67 -8.72 19.29
CA CYS A 213 -3.82 -9.20 20.67
C CYS A 213 -5.05 -8.56 21.34
N TRP A 214 -5.24 -7.24 21.20
CA TRP A 214 -6.40 -6.55 21.74
C TRP A 214 -7.72 -7.05 21.14
N SER A 215 -7.79 -7.29 19.83
CA SER A 215 -8.93 -7.91 19.17
C SER A 215 -9.24 -9.30 19.75
N LYS A 216 -8.21 -10.14 19.96
CA LYS A 216 -8.40 -11.47 20.60
C LYS A 216 -8.80 -11.41 22.07
N LEU A 217 -8.53 -10.30 22.75
CA LEU A 217 -8.98 -10.02 24.13
C LEU A 217 -10.32 -9.27 24.19
N GLY A 218 -11.01 -9.07 23.07
CA GLY A 218 -12.26 -8.30 23.00
C GLY A 218 -12.12 -6.80 23.29
N ARG A 219 -10.89 -6.26 23.33
CA ARG A 219 -10.59 -4.85 23.62
C ARG A 219 -10.55 -4.04 22.33
N TRP A 220 -11.66 -4.00 21.60
CA TRP A 220 -11.75 -3.43 20.25
C TRP A 220 -11.29 -1.97 20.15
N ALA A 221 -11.61 -1.12 21.13
CA ALA A 221 -11.13 0.27 21.17
C ALA A 221 -9.59 0.37 21.18
N LYS A 222 -8.90 -0.46 21.97
CA LYS A 222 -7.42 -0.52 21.98
C LYS A 222 -6.83 -1.09 20.69
N ALA A 223 -7.56 -1.99 20.02
CA ALA A 223 -7.16 -2.47 18.70
C ALA A 223 -7.26 -1.34 17.66
N VAL A 224 -8.30 -0.50 17.73
CA VAL A 224 -8.43 0.70 16.89
C VAL A 224 -7.32 1.72 17.17
N GLU A 225 -6.99 1.99 18.43
CA GLU A 225 -5.86 2.87 18.82
C GLU A 225 -4.53 2.41 18.22
N ASP A 226 -4.16 1.14 18.39
CA ASP A 226 -2.93 0.58 17.83
C ASP A 226 -2.97 0.57 16.29
N CYS A 227 -4.12 0.25 15.66
CA CYS A 227 -4.25 0.33 14.22
C CYS A 227 -4.16 1.77 13.68
N ASN A 228 -4.62 2.77 14.43
CA ASN A 228 -4.47 4.18 14.06
C ASN A 228 -3.00 4.60 14.03
N GLU A 229 -2.20 4.20 15.02
CA GLU A 229 -0.75 4.46 14.98
C GLU A 229 -0.07 3.71 13.82
N ALA A 230 -0.41 2.44 13.60
CA ALA A 230 0.12 1.68 12.45
C ALA A 230 -0.18 2.38 11.11
N LEU A 231 -1.40 2.90 10.92
CA LEU A 231 -1.83 3.57 9.70
C LEU A 231 -1.37 5.03 9.59
N ARG A 232 -1.07 5.70 10.71
CA ARG A 232 -0.38 7.01 10.72
C ARG A 232 1.05 6.89 10.19
N ILE A 233 1.69 5.73 10.40
CA ILE A 233 3.07 5.44 9.98
C ILE A 233 3.11 4.82 8.57
N GLN A 234 2.19 3.90 8.27
CA GLN A 234 2.04 3.27 6.96
C GLN A 234 0.56 3.28 6.53
N PRO A 235 0.09 4.32 5.82
CA PRO A 235 -1.33 4.44 5.42
C PRO A 235 -1.83 3.28 4.54
N SER A 236 -0.94 2.69 3.75
CA SER A 236 -1.17 1.56 2.85
C SER A 236 -1.25 0.20 3.57
N TYR A 237 -1.14 0.14 4.91
CA TYR A 237 -0.96 -1.14 5.59
C TYR A 237 -2.26 -1.95 5.72
N THR A 238 -2.56 -2.75 4.69
CA THR A 238 -3.76 -3.59 4.55
C THR A 238 -4.09 -4.42 5.79
N LYS A 239 -3.10 -5.00 6.48
CA LYS A 239 -3.31 -5.78 7.71
C LYS A 239 -3.82 -4.91 8.87
N ALA A 240 -3.40 -3.66 8.97
CA ALA A 240 -3.92 -2.73 9.98
C ALA A 240 -5.32 -2.21 9.60
N LEU A 241 -5.57 -1.91 8.32
CA LEU A 241 -6.92 -1.58 7.82
C LEU A 241 -7.93 -2.70 8.13
N LEU A 242 -7.61 -3.95 7.79
CA LEU A 242 -8.47 -5.12 8.06
C LEU A 242 -8.81 -5.26 9.54
N ARG A 243 -7.81 -5.10 10.42
CA ARG A 243 -7.99 -5.18 11.88
C ARG A 243 -8.81 -4.02 12.43
N ARG A 244 -8.63 -2.81 11.89
CA ARG A 244 -9.36 -1.62 12.30
C ARG A 244 -10.83 -1.71 11.87
N ALA A 245 -11.09 -2.07 10.61
CA ALA A 245 -12.44 -2.31 10.08
C ALA A 245 -13.19 -3.38 10.89
N ALA A 246 -12.57 -4.54 11.11
CA ALA A 246 -13.16 -5.60 11.94
C ALA A 246 -13.40 -5.16 13.40
N SER A 247 -12.54 -4.31 13.96
CA SER A 247 -12.72 -3.76 15.32
C SER A 247 -13.81 -2.69 15.36
N TYR A 248 -13.97 -1.86 14.32
CA TYR A 248 -15.09 -0.93 14.17
C TYR A 248 -16.42 -1.66 14.02
N ALA A 249 -16.48 -2.75 13.25
CA ALA A 249 -17.67 -3.61 13.17
C ALA A 249 -18.08 -4.17 14.55
N LYS A 250 -17.12 -4.54 15.40
CA LYS A 250 -17.37 -5.00 16.78
C LYS A 250 -17.71 -3.87 17.77
N LEU A 251 -17.53 -2.62 17.38
CA LEU A 251 -17.97 -1.42 18.10
C LEU A 251 -19.24 -0.81 17.50
N GLU A 252 -19.80 -1.40 16.44
CA GLU A 252 -20.92 -0.85 15.66
C GLU A 252 -20.64 0.53 15.02
N HIS A 253 -19.36 0.88 14.86
CA HIS A 253 -18.90 2.09 14.17
C HIS A 253 -18.94 1.87 12.64
N TRP A 254 -20.13 1.65 12.10
CA TRP A 254 -20.32 1.17 10.72
C TRP A 254 -19.80 2.13 9.65
N VAL A 255 -19.84 3.46 9.89
CA VAL A 255 -19.31 4.47 8.95
C VAL A 255 -17.80 4.33 8.76
N ASP A 256 -17.04 4.22 9.85
CA ASP A 256 -15.58 4.05 9.79
C ASP A 256 -15.20 2.67 9.27
N CYS A 257 -16.00 1.64 9.60
CA CYS A 257 -15.87 0.28 9.10
C CYS A 257 -15.98 0.21 7.56
N VAL A 258 -17.05 0.77 7.00
CA VAL A 258 -17.27 0.83 5.54
C VAL A 258 -16.13 1.59 4.86
N ARG A 259 -15.71 2.75 5.39
CA ARG A 259 -14.61 3.54 4.83
C ARG A 259 -13.30 2.74 4.74
N ASP A 260 -12.94 2.00 5.78
CA ASP A 260 -11.71 1.18 5.77
C ASP A 260 -11.82 0.00 4.79
N TYR A 261 -12.99 -0.64 4.69
CA TYR A 261 -13.24 -1.70 3.70
C TYR A 261 -13.30 -1.19 2.25
N GLU A 262 -13.73 0.05 2.00
CA GLU A 262 -13.68 0.68 0.67
C GLU A 262 -12.24 0.97 0.22
N VAL A 263 -11.35 1.35 1.14
CA VAL A 263 -9.91 1.46 0.85
C VAL A 263 -9.34 0.07 0.54
N LEU A 264 -9.63 -0.93 1.38
CA LEU A 264 -9.21 -2.32 1.14
C LEU A 264 -9.69 -2.87 -0.20
N ARG A 265 -10.92 -2.54 -0.64
CA ARG A 265 -11.46 -3.00 -1.92
C ARG A 265 -10.76 -2.37 -3.13
N LYS A 266 -10.11 -1.20 -2.96
CA LYS A 266 -9.24 -0.59 -3.99
C LYS A 266 -7.86 -1.24 -4.04
N GLU A 267 -7.26 -1.52 -2.89
CA GLU A 267 -5.96 -2.19 -2.77
C GLU A 267 -6.02 -3.68 -3.15
N LEU A 268 -7.15 -4.34 -2.85
CA LEU A 268 -7.38 -5.78 -3.02
C LEU A 268 -8.68 -6.04 -3.83
N PRO A 269 -8.74 -5.64 -5.12
CA PRO A 269 -9.98 -5.69 -5.91
C PRO A 269 -10.46 -7.12 -6.23
N GLY A 270 -9.60 -8.13 -6.09
CA GLY A 270 -9.92 -9.55 -6.28
C GLY A 270 -10.20 -10.32 -4.99
N ASP A 271 -10.10 -9.67 -3.82
CA ASP A 271 -10.31 -10.32 -2.53
C ASP A 271 -11.82 -10.41 -2.23
N THR A 272 -12.33 -11.64 -2.09
CA THR A 272 -13.74 -11.90 -1.80
C THR A 272 -14.07 -11.62 -0.34
N GLU A 273 -13.23 -12.01 0.62
CA GLU A 273 -13.44 -11.80 2.06
C GLU A 273 -13.61 -10.29 2.39
N VAL A 274 -12.80 -9.44 1.74
CA VAL A 274 -12.93 -7.98 1.80
C VAL A 274 -14.27 -7.50 1.23
N ALA A 275 -14.75 -8.11 0.14
CA ALA A 275 -16.02 -7.74 -0.48
C ALA A 275 -17.24 -8.15 0.36
N GLU A 276 -17.26 -9.36 0.92
CA GLU A 276 -18.37 -9.81 1.80
C GLU A 276 -18.37 -8.98 3.08
N SER A 277 -17.20 -8.72 3.65
CA SER A 277 -17.08 -7.85 4.84
C SER A 277 -17.54 -6.42 4.59
N LEU A 278 -17.19 -5.83 3.43
CA LEU A 278 -17.69 -4.52 3.00
C LEU A 278 -19.22 -4.52 2.87
N PHE A 279 -19.78 -5.53 2.20
CA PHE A 279 -21.22 -5.66 2.03
C PHE A 279 -21.94 -5.80 3.38
N HIS A 280 -21.46 -6.65 4.28
CA HIS A 280 -22.03 -6.80 5.62
C HIS A 280 -21.96 -5.50 6.42
N ALA A 281 -20.86 -4.75 6.32
CA ALA A 281 -20.75 -3.43 6.95
C ALA A 281 -21.72 -2.39 6.35
N GLN A 282 -21.95 -2.43 5.04
CA GLN A 282 -22.93 -1.56 4.36
C GLN A 282 -24.37 -1.91 4.72
N VAL A 283 -24.72 -3.20 4.78
CA VAL A 283 -26.04 -3.67 5.25
C VAL A 283 -26.27 -3.21 6.69
N ALA A 284 -25.32 -3.45 7.58
CA ALA A 284 -25.42 -3.03 8.98
C ALA A 284 -25.55 -1.50 9.13
N LEU A 285 -24.77 -0.71 8.37
CA LEU A 285 -24.89 0.75 8.33
C LEU A 285 -26.31 1.18 7.95
N LYS A 286 -26.88 0.60 6.88
CA LYS A 286 -28.26 0.87 6.45
C LYS A 286 -29.29 0.48 7.49
N THR A 287 -29.14 -0.70 8.11
CA THR A 287 -30.00 -1.15 9.21
C THR A 287 -29.98 -0.16 10.38
N THR A 288 -28.82 0.35 10.79
CA THR A 288 -28.73 1.37 11.86
C THR A 288 -29.35 2.73 11.50
N ARG A 289 -29.61 2.99 10.22
CA ARG A 289 -30.32 4.18 9.72
C ARG A 289 -31.82 3.96 9.53
N GLY A 290 -32.32 2.74 9.75
CA GLY A 290 -33.71 2.37 9.49
C GLY A 290 -34.05 2.21 7.99
N GLU A 291 -33.04 2.06 7.13
CA GLU A 291 -33.22 1.79 5.70
C GLU A 291 -33.61 0.31 5.48
N GLU A 292 -34.42 0.02 4.46
CA GLU A 292 -34.81 -1.36 4.13
C GLU A 292 -33.64 -2.14 3.48
N VAL A 293 -33.30 -3.29 4.07
CA VAL A 293 -32.17 -4.15 3.64
C VAL A 293 -32.60 -5.54 3.14
N SER A 294 -33.91 -5.83 3.14
CA SER A 294 -34.52 -7.12 2.74
C SER A 294 -34.05 -7.63 1.37
N ASN A 295 -33.81 -6.71 0.44
CA ASN A 295 -33.43 -6.99 -0.95
C ASN A 295 -31.91 -7.02 -1.19
N MET A 296 -31.09 -6.78 -0.17
CA MET A 296 -29.63 -6.83 -0.30
C MET A 296 -29.14 -8.27 -0.09
N LYS A 297 -28.67 -8.91 -1.17
CA LYS A 297 -27.94 -10.18 -1.14
C LYS A 297 -26.46 -9.92 -1.50
N PHE A 298 -25.54 -10.62 -0.84
CA PHE A 298 -24.17 -10.76 -1.33
C PHE A 298 -24.13 -11.88 -2.38
N GLY A 299 -23.40 -11.69 -3.47
CA GLY A 299 -23.36 -12.64 -4.59
C GLY A 299 -22.92 -14.06 -4.19
N GLY A 300 -23.37 -15.06 -4.95
CA GLY A 300 -23.02 -16.46 -4.71
C GLY A 300 -23.53 -17.44 -5.77
N GLU A 301 -24.76 -17.25 -6.26
CA GLU A 301 -25.32 -18.04 -7.35
C GLU A 301 -26.07 -17.16 -8.35
N VAL A 302 -26.08 -17.58 -9.62
CA VAL A 302 -26.95 -16.98 -10.64
C VAL A 302 -28.36 -17.52 -10.42
N GLU A 303 -29.22 -16.71 -9.81
CA GLU A 303 -30.57 -17.12 -9.37
C GLU A 303 -31.44 -17.43 -10.59
N ILE A 304 -31.95 -18.68 -10.66
CA ILE A 304 -32.82 -19.14 -11.75
C ILE A 304 -34.23 -18.64 -11.50
N VAL A 305 -34.79 -17.91 -12.48
CA VAL A 305 -36.07 -17.22 -12.33
C VAL A 305 -37.11 -17.80 -13.29
N THR A 306 -38.26 -18.20 -12.76
CA THR A 306 -39.37 -18.81 -13.52
C THR A 306 -40.67 -18.01 -13.48
N SER A 307 -40.77 -17.01 -12.60
CA SER A 307 -41.93 -16.12 -12.45
C SER A 307 -41.61 -14.68 -12.89
N ILE A 308 -42.62 -13.98 -13.44
CA ILE A 308 -42.48 -12.57 -13.83
C ILE A 308 -42.47 -11.63 -12.61
N GLU A 309 -43.09 -12.05 -11.51
CA GLU A 309 -43.08 -11.37 -10.21
C GLU A 309 -41.67 -11.36 -9.61
N GLN A 310 -40.96 -12.49 -9.67
CA GLN A 310 -39.56 -12.60 -9.24
C GLN A 310 -38.65 -11.64 -10.05
N VAL A 311 -38.77 -11.63 -11.38
CA VAL A 311 -38.04 -10.69 -12.25
C VAL A 311 -38.35 -9.24 -11.88
N ARG A 312 -39.64 -8.91 -11.68
CA ARG A 312 -40.03 -7.55 -11.28
C ARG A 312 -39.46 -7.15 -9.92
N ALA A 313 -39.54 -8.02 -8.91
CA ALA A 313 -38.99 -7.74 -7.58
C ALA A 313 -37.49 -7.44 -7.65
N ALA A 314 -36.73 -8.26 -8.38
CA ALA A 314 -35.28 -8.10 -8.52
C ALA A 314 -34.84 -6.99 -9.49
N ILE A 315 -35.73 -6.47 -10.35
CA ILE A 315 -35.47 -5.22 -11.10
C ILE A 315 -35.66 -3.99 -10.20
N HIS A 316 -36.68 -4.00 -9.33
CA HIS A 316 -37.02 -2.87 -8.46
C HIS A 316 -36.20 -2.84 -7.16
N SER A 317 -35.43 -3.88 -6.84
CA SER A 317 -34.44 -3.84 -5.76
C SER A 317 -33.34 -2.82 -6.07
N PRO A 318 -32.89 -2.02 -5.08
CA PRO A 318 -31.82 -1.05 -5.27
C PRO A 318 -30.48 -1.75 -5.58
N GLY A 319 -29.66 -1.14 -6.44
CA GLY A 319 -28.42 -1.71 -6.96
C GLY A 319 -28.50 -2.09 -8.44
N VAL A 320 -27.63 -3.00 -8.87
CA VAL A 320 -27.50 -3.42 -10.28
C VAL A 320 -27.94 -4.87 -10.44
N THR A 321 -28.85 -5.10 -11.39
CA THR A 321 -29.40 -6.43 -11.72
C THR A 321 -29.11 -6.77 -13.18
N VAL A 322 -28.51 -7.94 -13.41
CA VAL A 322 -28.19 -8.49 -14.73
C VAL A 322 -29.10 -9.68 -15.00
N LEU A 323 -30.02 -9.51 -15.96
CA LEU A 323 -30.89 -10.57 -16.46
C LEU A 323 -30.25 -11.24 -17.68
N TYR A 324 -29.95 -12.53 -17.56
CA TYR A 324 -29.41 -13.38 -18.61
C TYR A 324 -30.51 -14.32 -19.16
N PHE A 325 -30.92 -14.08 -20.40
CA PHE A 325 -31.85 -14.93 -21.15
C PHE A 325 -31.10 -15.95 -21.99
N MET A 326 -31.41 -17.24 -21.79
CA MET A 326 -30.78 -18.37 -22.47
C MET A 326 -31.79 -19.38 -22.99
N ALA A 327 -31.38 -20.24 -23.93
CA ALA A 327 -32.10 -21.46 -24.33
C ALA A 327 -31.17 -22.67 -24.21
N THR A 328 -31.74 -23.81 -23.83
CA THR A 328 -31.05 -25.03 -23.43
C THR A 328 -30.20 -25.63 -24.56
N MET A 329 -30.73 -25.59 -25.79
CA MET A 329 -30.09 -26.14 -26.99
C MET A 329 -29.23 -25.12 -27.76
N ASN A 330 -28.97 -23.93 -27.19
CA ASN A 330 -28.24 -22.86 -27.88
C ASN A 330 -26.73 -22.91 -27.54
N GLN A 331 -25.90 -23.13 -28.57
CA GLN A 331 -24.44 -23.29 -28.43
C GLN A 331 -23.74 -22.05 -27.84
N GLN A 332 -24.19 -20.83 -28.19
CA GLN A 332 -23.64 -19.60 -27.62
C GLN A 332 -23.99 -19.44 -26.14
N CYS A 333 -25.19 -19.88 -25.74
CA CYS A 333 -25.59 -19.91 -24.33
C CYS A 333 -24.73 -20.88 -23.52
N ALA A 334 -24.48 -22.08 -24.04
CA ALA A 334 -23.59 -23.06 -23.42
C ALA A 334 -22.14 -22.54 -23.25
N GLN A 335 -21.63 -21.79 -24.23
CA GLN A 335 -20.30 -21.17 -24.15
C GLN A 335 -20.21 -20.01 -23.15
N ILE A 336 -21.24 -19.16 -23.05
CA ILE A 336 -21.18 -17.96 -22.22
C ILE A 336 -21.57 -18.22 -20.76
N THR A 337 -22.44 -19.20 -20.48
CA THR A 337 -22.95 -19.49 -19.12
C THR A 337 -21.85 -19.62 -18.06
N PRO A 338 -20.79 -20.45 -18.22
CA PRO A 338 -19.74 -20.57 -17.20
C PRO A 338 -19.00 -19.26 -16.91
N SER A 339 -19.00 -18.33 -17.88
CA SER A 339 -18.41 -17.01 -17.71
C SER A 339 -19.37 -16.01 -17.05
N VAL A 340 -20.68 -16.25 -17.07
CA VAL A 340 -21.68 -15.52 -16.26
C VAL A 340 -21.55 -15.91 -14.79
N ASP A 341 -21.39 -17.21 -14.52
CA ASP A 341 -21.18 -17.74 -13.16
C ASP A 341 -19.86 -17.21 -12.56
N ALA A 342 -18.78 -17.18 -13.37
CA ALA A 342 -17.54 -16.50 -12.99
C ALA A 342 -17.71 -14.99 -12.78
N LEU A 343 -18.52 -14.31 -13.60
CA LEU A 343 -18.81 -12.89 -13.44
C LEU A 343 -19.62 -12.58 -12.17
N CYS A 344 -20.52 -13.46 -11.75
CA CYS A 344 -21.22 -13.37 -10.48
C CYS A 344 -20.23 -13.42 -9.30
N SER A 345 -19.24 -14.31 -9.38
CA SER A 345 -18.15 -14.40 -8.40
C SER A 345 -17.22 -13.16 -8.42
N GLU A 346 -16.92 -12.61 -9.61
CA GLU A 346 -16.10 -11.40 -9.77
C GLU A 346 -16.80 -10.12 -9.28
N CYS A 347 -18.13 -10.05 -9.37
CA CYS A 347 -18.95 -8.86 -9.13
C CYS A 347 -20.07 -9.12 -8.09
N PRO A 348 -19.75 -9.41 -6.82
CA PRO A 348 -20.73 -9.86 -5.83
C PRO A 348 -21.70 -8.77 -5.34
N SER A 349 -21.54 -7.52 -5.78
CA SER A 349 -22.49 -6.40 -5.59
C SER A 349 -23.57 -6.33 -6.68
N VAL A 350 -23.55 -7.24 -7.66
CA VAL A 350 -24.49 -7.30 -8.78
C VAL A 350 -25.37 -8.53 -8.63
N ASN A 351 -26.68 -8.36 -8.73
CA ASN A 351 -27.62 -9.48 -8.74
C ASN A 351 -27.66 -10.12 -10.14
N PHE A 352 -27.31 -11.40 -10.26
CA PHE A 352 -27.35 -12.14 -11.53
C PHE A 352 -28.54 -13.08 -11.56
N LEU A 353 -29.41 -12.91 -12.55
CA LEU A 353 -30.63 -13.67 -12.74
C LEU A 353 -30.58 -14.41 -14.08
N LYS A 354 -30.99 -15.67 -14.11
CA LYS A 354 -31.00 -16.52 -15.31
C LYS A 354 -32.42 -16.97 -15.64
N VAL A 355 -32.83 -16.71 -16.88
CA VAL A 355 -34.15 -17.07 -17.41
C VAL A 355 -33.95 -18.05 -18.57
N ASN A 356 -34.42 -19.28 -18.40
CA ASN A 356 -34.52 -20.21 -19.53
C ASN A 356 -35.78 -19.88 -20.33
N VAL A 357 -35.62 -19.42 -21.58
CA VAL A 357 -36.75 -19.02 -22.43
C VAL A 357 -37.58 -20.21 -22.92
N ASP A 358 -37.01 -21.41 -22.89
CA ASP A 358 -37.70 -22.66 -23.24
C ASP A 358 -38.73 -23.02 -22.15
N GLU A 359 -38.38 -22.81 -20.89
CA GLU A 359 -39.21 -23.11 -19.70
C GLU A 359 -40.14 -21.94 -19.35
N SER A 360 -39.67 -20.70 -19.54
CA SER A 360 -40.35 -19.46 -19.10
C SER A 360 -40.60 -18.46 -20.25
N PRO A 361 -41.29 -18.86 -21.34
CA PRO A 361 -41.49 -18.02 -22.53
C PRO A 361 -42.30 -16.75 -22.25
N MET A 362 -43.12 -16.73 -21.20
CA MET A 362 -43.91 -15.56 -20.79
C MET A 362 -43.02 -14.41 -20.31
N ILE A 363 -41.90 -14.70 -19.64
CA ILE A 363 -40.93 -13.69 -19.21
C ILE A 363 -40.21 -13.11 -20.43
N ALA A 364 -39.74 -13.98 -21.33
CA ALA A 364 -39.11 -13.56 -22.59
C ALA A 364 -40.04 -12.65 -23.42
N LYS A 365 -41.33 -12.99 -23.50
CA LYS A 365 -42.33 -12.17 -24.20
C LYS A 365 -42.57 -10.82 -23.51
N ALA A 366 -42.68 -10.78 -22.18
CA ALA A 366 -42.87 -9.54 -21.43
C ALA A 366 -41.66 -8.60 -21.56
N GLU A 367 -40.46 -9.16 -21.64
CA GLU A 367 -39.21 -8.43 -21.89
C GLU A 367 -38.88 -8.28 -23.39
N ASN A 368 -39.78 -8.66 -24.32
CA ASN A 368 -39.58 -8.59 -25.78
C ASN A 368 -38.26 -9.24 -26.28
N VAL A 369 -37.78 -10.27 -25.59
CA VAL A 369 -36.60 -11.05 -25.97
C VAL A 369 -36.98 -12.06 -27.05
N ARG A 370 -36.31 -11.99 -28.21
CA ARG A 370 -36.55 -12.86 -29.38
C ARG A 370 -35.32 -13.67 -29.81
N VAL A 371 -34.15 -13.32 -29.27
CA VAL A 371 -32.85 -13.90 -29.61
C VAL A 371 -32.12 -14.19 -28.30
N VAL A 372 -31.36 -15.28 -28.25
CA VAL A 372 -30.55 -15.67 -27.09
C VAL A 372 -29.14 -16.10 -27.55
N PRO A 373 -28.08 -15.85 -26.75
CA PRO A 373 -28.10 -15.22 -25.42
C PRO A 373 -28.37 -13.71 -25.47
N THR A 374 -29.28 -13.24 -24.61
CA THR A 374 -29.55 -11.79 -24.44
C THR A 374 -29.35 -11.41 -22.99
N PHE A 375 -28.70 -10.27 -22.76
CA PHE A 375 -28.44 -9.72 -21.44
C PHE A 375 -29.09 -8.34 -21.30
N LYS A 376 -29.72 -8.08 -20.16
CA LYS A 376 -30.23 -6.76 -19.79
C LYS A 376 -29.66 -6.34 -18.44
N ILE A 377 -29.20 -5.10 -18.35
CA ILE A 377 -28.72 -4.52 -17.09
C ILE A 377 -29.72 -3.46 -16.66
N TYR A 378 -30.21 -3.63 -15.44
CA TYR A 378 -31.06 -2.67 -14.73
C TYR A 378 -30.23 -2.07 -13.59
N LYS A 379 -30.46 -0.79 -13.31
CA LYS A 379 -29.93 -0.09 -12.15
C LYS A 379 -31.07 0.68 -11.51
N ASP A 380 -31.36 0.41 -10.23
CA ASP A 380 -32.38 1.10 -9.44
C ASP A 380 -33.75 1.19 -10.17
N GLY A 381 -34.23 0.05 -10.69
CA GLY A 381 -35.48 -0.05 -11.47
C GLY A 381 -35.38 0.34 -12.95
N ALA A 382 -34.39 1.14 -13.35
CA ALA A 382 -34.24 1.62 -14.74
C ALA A 382 -33.38 0.68 -15.59
N ARG A 383 -33.81 0.34 -16.81
CA ARG A 383 -32.99 -0.42 -17.76
C ARG A 383 -31.89 0.46 -18.35
N VAL A 384 -30.63 0.21 -17.98
CA VAL A 384 -29.47 0.99 -18.44
C VAL A 384 -28.75 0.39 -19.65
N LYS A 385 -28.87 -0.93 -19.87
CA LYS A 385 -28.23 -1.60 -21.01
C LYS A 385 -29.02 -2.82 -21.50
N GLU A 386 -28.94 -3.08 -22.80
CA GLU A 386 -29.39 -4.31 -23.45
C GLU A 386 -28.30 -4.77 -24.42
N MET A 387 -28.05 -6.08 -24.49
CA MET A 387 -27.00 -6.71 -25.28
C MET A 387 -27.52 -8.03 -25.85
N ILE A 388 -27.56 -8.14 -27.18
CA ILE A 388 -28.00 -9.34 -27.89
C ILE A 388 -26.74 -10.02 -28.45
N CYS A 389 -26.57 -11.32 -28.17
CA CYS A 389 -25.41 -12.14 -28.53
C CYS A 389 -24.04 -11.44 -28.26
N PRO A 390 -23.79 -10.86 -27.06
CA PRO A 390 -22.54 -10.15 -26.81
C PRO A 390 -21.33 -11.08 -26.80
N SER A 391 -20.18 -10.54 -27.21
CA SER A 391 -18.90 -11.17 -26.90
C SER A 391 -18.62 -11.10 -25.39
N LEU A 392 -17.86 -12.05 -24.86
CA LEU A 392 -17.54 -12.11 -23.43
C LEU A 392 -16.86 -10.82 -22.93
N HIS A 393 -16.03 -10.19 -23.76
CA HIS A 393 -15.38 -8.92 -23.43
C HIS A 393 -16.39 -7.78 -23.23
N VAL A 394 -17.38 -7.65 -24.13
CA VAL A 394 -18.43 -6.63 -24.03
C VAL A 394 -19.32 -6.86 -22.81
N LEU A 395 -19.65 -8.13 -22.49
CA LEU A 395 -20.38 -8.48 -21.29
C LEU A 395 -19.61 -8.10 -20.02
N ARG A 396 -18.35 -8.56 -19.87
CA ARG A 396 -17.50 -8.25 -18.71
C ARG A 396 -17.31 -6.74 -18.52
N TYR A 397 -17.04 -6.01 -19.59
CA TYR A 397 -16.90 -4.55 -19.54
C TYR A 397 -18.19 -3.86 -19.07
N SER A 398 -19.34 -4.20 -19.66
CA SER A 398 -20.61 -3.57 -19.34
C SER A 398 -21.03 -3.82 -17.89
N VAL A 399 -20.92 -5.07 -17.43
CA VAL A 399 -21.22 -5.43 -16.03
C VAL A 399 -20.36 -4.62 -15.06
N ARG A 400 -19.04 -4.63 -15.24
CA ARG A 400 -18.11 -3.91 -14.35
C ARG A 400 -18.33 -2.39 -14.37
N HIS A 401 -18.64 -1.81 -15.53
CA HIS A 401 -18.93 -0.38 -15.67
C HIS A 401 -20.12 0.04 -14.80
N TYR A 402 -21.24 -0.69 -14.85
CA TYR A 402 -22.40 -0.36 -14.02
C TYR A 402 -22.22 -0.76 -12.55
N ALA A 403 -21.50 -1.85 -12.26
CA ALA A 403 -21.23 -2.32 -10.89
C ALA A 403 -20.39 -1.36 -10.02
N VAL A 404 -19.51 -0.56 -10.64
CA VAL A 404 -18.61 0.38 -9.95
C VAL A 404 -19.21 1.79 -9.85
N SER A 405 -20.27 2.08 -10.60
CA SER A 405 -20.85 3.42 -10.76
C SER A 405 -21.74 3.84 -9.58
N ASN A 406 -21.16 3.96 -8.38
CA ASN A 406 -21.68 4.84 -7.33
C ASN A 406 -21.10 6.24 -7.54
N SER A 407 -21.85 7.06 -8.28
CA SER A 407 -21.65 8.51 -8.44
C SER A 407 -22.12 9.27 -7.21
#